data_AF-A0A2G7H2L5-F1
#
_entry.id   AF-A0A2G7H2L5-F1
#
_cell.length_a   1.000
_cell.length_b   1.000
_cell.length_c   1.000
_cell.angle_alpha   90.00
_cell.angle_beta   90.00
_cell.angle_gamma   90.00
#
_symmetry.space_group_name_H-M   'P 1'
#
loop_
_entity.id
_entity.type
_entity.pdbx_description
1 polymer ?
#
loop_
_entity_poly.entity_id
_entity_poly.type
_entity_poly.pdbx_seq_one_letter_code
_entity_poly.pdbx_strand_id
1 'polypeptide(L)' 'MLNHKGTITLKTQRLILRRFAIDDADSVFNNWENDNDICKHMRWTQHKNIEETKMIISR' A
#
# COMPACT_ATOMS: atom_id res chain seq x y z
N MET A 1 1.31 23.88 -10.90
CA MET A 1 1.67 22.56 -11.47
C MET A 1 2.26 21.69 -10.37
N LEU A 2 1.81 20.44 -10.23
CA LEU A 2 2.40 19.49 -9.28
C LEU A 2 3.73 18.96 -9.85
N ASN A 3 4.83 19.22 -9.16
CA ASN A 3 6.12 18.64 -9.50
C ASN A 3 6.21 17.22 -8.91
N HIS A 4 5.91 16.22 -9.73
CA HIS A 4 6.05 14.81 -9.33
C HIS A 4 7.53 14.47 -9.05
N LYS A 5 7.82 14.08 -7.81
CA LYS A 5 9.17 13.69 -7.37
C LYS A 5 9.49 12.20 -7.61
N GLY A 6 8.52 11.42 -8.09
CA GLY A 6 8.67 9.97 -8.29
C GLY A 6 8.85 9.21 -6.98
N THR A 7 9.53 8.06 -7.03
CA THR A 7 9.75 7.14 -5.88
C THR A 7 10.93 7.50 -4.99
N ILE A 8 11.22 8.78 -4.81
CA ILE A 8 12.20 9.19 -3.80
C ILE A 8 11.62 8.96 -2.40
N THR A 9 12.47 8.57 -1.46
CA THR A 9 12.06 8.48 -0.06
C THR A 9 11.93 9.89 0.51
N LEU A 10 10.77 10.21 1.09
CA LEU A 10 10.53 11.45 1.81
C LEU A 10 10.52 11.16 3.32
N LYS A 11 11.17 12.02 4.08
CA LYS A 11 11.23 11.92 5.54
C LYS A 11 10.70 13.21 6.16
N THR A 12 9.86 13.06 7.16
CA THR A 12 9.39 14.13 8.05
C THR A 12 9.78 13.78 9.49
N GLN A 13 9.44 14.63 10.46
CA GLN A 13 9.68 14.34 11.87
C GLN A 13 9.01 13.04 12.36
N ARG A 14 7.86 12.66 11.78
CA ARG A 14 7.05 11.53 12.26
C ARG A 14 6.91 10.38 11.27
N LEU A 15 7.16 10.61 9.99
CA LEU A 15 6.81 9.69 8.92
C LEU A 15 7.92 9.56 7.88
N ILE A 16 8.05 8.34 7.35
CA ILE A 16 8.85 8.03 6.17
C ILE A 16 7.88 7.56 5.09
N LEU A 17 7.84 8.29 3.97
CA LEU A 17 7.18 7.82 2.75
C LEU A 17 8.25 7.20 1.86
N ARG A 18 8.15 5.90 1.61
CA ARG A 18 9.07 5.13 0.76
C ARG A 18 8.29 4.24 -0.19
N ARG A 19 8.99 3.68 -1.18
CA ARG A 19 8.45 2.58 -1.99
C ARG A 19 8.13 1.39 -1.08
N PHE A 20 7.04 0.70 -1.39
CA PHE A 20 6.72 -0.58 -0.76
C PHE A 20 7.79 -1.64 -1.07
N ALA A 21 8.01 -2.53 -0.13
CA ALA A 21 8.83 -3.74 -0.27
C ALA A 21 7.97 -4.95 0.09
N ILE A 22 8.40 -6.15 -0.31
CA ILE A 22 7.61 -7.37 -0.10
C ILE A 22 7.29 -7.62 1.39
N ASP A 23 8.20 -7.22 2.28
CA ASP A 23 8.04 -7.33 3.73
C ASP A 23 6.88 -6.46 4.27
N ASP A 24 6.40 -5.48 3.50
CA ASP A 24 5.23 -4.68 3.88
C ASP A 24 3.90 -5.43 3.65
N ALA A 25 3.90 -6.54 2.91
CA ALA A 25 2.67 -7.19 2.45
C ALA A 25 1.74 -7.60 3.58
N ASP A 26 2.27 -8.15 4.67
CA ASP A 26 1.47 -8.52 5.83
C ASP A 26 0.84 -7.29 6.48
N SER A 27 1.58 -6.18 6.62
CA SER A 27 1.03 -4.95 7.19
C SER A 27 -0.03 -4.32 6.28
N VAL A 28 0.21 -4.30 4.97
CA VAL A 28 -0.72 -3.77 3.97
C VAL A 28 -2.02 -4.59 3.96
N PHE A 29 -1.92 -5.92 3.95
CA PHE A 29 -3.09 -6.80 3.93
C PHE A 29 -3.92 -6.69 5.21
N ASN A 30 -3.27 -6.77 6.37
CA ASN A 30 -3.97 -6.79 7.66
C ASN A 30 -4.54 -5.44 8.08
N ASN A 31 -3.95 -4.34 7.60
CA ASN A 31 -4.42 -3.00 7.97
C ASN A 31 -5.50 -2.46 7.04
N TRP A 32 -5.52 -2.83 5.74
CA TRP A 32 -6.53 -2.28 4.84
C TRP A 32 -6.92 -3.10 3.61
N GLU A 33 -6.04 -3.89 2.97
CA GLU A 33 -6.44 -4.55 1.72
C GLU A 33 -7.46 -5.69 1.94
N ASN A 34 -7.54 -6.25 3.15
CA ASN A 34 -8.53 -7.27 3.47
C ASN A 34 -9.83 -6.72 4.09
N ASP A 35 -9.93 -5.40 4.27
CA ASP A 35 -11.03 -4.76 4.99
C ASP A 35 -12.10 -4.24 4.03
N ASN A 36 -13.24 -4.91 4.01
CA ASN A 36 -14.39 -4.54 3.19
C ASN A 36 -14.88 -3.10 3.46
N ASP A 37 -14.81 -2.63 4.70
CA ASP A 37 -15.25 -1.29 5.06
C ASP A 37 -14.30 -0.21 4.53
N ILE A 38 -13.03 -0.55 4.27
CA ILE A 38 -12.09 0.33 3.58
C ILE A 38 -12.28 0.21 2.07
N CYS A 39 -12.32 -1.01 1.55
CA CYS A 39 -12.40 -1.26 0.11
C CYS A 39 -13.68 -0.75 -0.55
N LYS A 40 -14.79 -0.58 0.18
CA LYS A 40 -16.02 0.05 -0.36
C LYS A 40 -15.81 1.48 -0.87
N HIS A 41 -14.73 2.14 -0.46
CA HIS A 41 -14.34 3.49 -0.90
C HIS A 41 -13.25 3.48 -1.99
N MET A 42 -12.74 2.30 -2.37
CA MET A 42 -11.67 2.13 -3.35
C MET A 42 -12.22 1.72 -4.72
N ARG A 43 -11.36 1.77 -5.74
CA ARG A 43 -11.69 1.30 -7.11
C ARG A 43 -11.56 -0.21 -7.30
N TRP A 44 -11.10 -0.93 -6.27
CA TRP A 44 -10.89 -2.37 -6.26
C TRP A 44 -11.60 -2.99 -5.05
N THR A 45 -11.92 -4.28 -5.14
CA THR A 45 -12.48 -5.05 -4.02
C THR A 45 -11.38 -5.50 -3.07
N GLN A 46 -11.77 -5.87 -1.84
CA GLN A 46 -10.83 -6.43 -0.87
C GLN A 46 -10.08 -7.64 -1.45
N HIS A 47 -8.81 -7.75 -1.10
CA HIS A 47 -7.99 -8.91 -1.40
C HIS A 47 -8.49 -10.11 -0.60
N LYS A 48 -8.58 -11.28 -1.26
CA LYS A 48 -9.13 -12.49 -0.64
C LYS A 48 -8.13 -13.21 0.26
N ASN A 49 -6.84 -13.00 0.01
CA ASN A 49 -5.75 -13.61 0.74
C ASN A 49 -4.48 -12.76 0.57
N ILE A 50 -3.47 -13.07 1.38
CA ILE A 50 -2.20 -12.36 1.40
C ILE A 50 -1.42 -12.45 0.07
N GLU A 51 -1.62 -13.51 -0.72
CA GLU A 51 -0.91 -13.68 -1.99
C GLU A 51 -1.35 -12.65 -3.05
N GLU A 52 -2.62 -12.23 -3.04
CA GLU A 52 -3.09 -11.12 -3.87
C GLU A 52 -2.38 -9.80 -3.54
N THR A 53 -2.17 -9.51 -2.25
CA THR A 53 -1.39 -8.35 -1.81
C THR A 53 0.08 -8.45 -2.22
N LYS A 54 0.72 -9.61 -2.00
CA LYS A 54 2.12 -9.85 -2.39
C LYS A 54 2.34 -9.61 -3.87
N MET A 55 1.42 -10.11 -4.73
CA MET A 55 1.49 -9.91 -6.19
C MET A 55 1.42 -8.44 -6.61
N ILE A 56 0.73 -7.58 -5.87
CA ILE A 56 0.64 -6.14 -6.15
C ILE A 56 1.86 -5.40 -5.64
N ILE A 57 2.32 -5.71 -4.42
CA ILE A 57 3.47 -5.04 -3.79
C ILE A 57 4.79 -5.37 -4.48
N SER A 58 4.93 -6.57 -5.05
CA SER A 58 6.15 -6.99 -5.74
C SER A 58 6.30 -6.41 -7.16
N ARG A 59 5.42 -5.48 -7.58
CA ARG A 59 5.44 -4.87 -8.92
C ARG A 59 6.33 -3.64 -9.05
#